data_AF-A0A1I0V0Y5-F1
#
_entry.id   AF-A0A1I0V0Y5-F1
#
_cell.length_a   1.000
_cell.length_b   1.000
_cell.length_c   1.000
_cell.angle_alpha   90.00
_cell.angle_beta   90.00
_cell.angle_gamma   90.00
#
_symmetry.space_group_name_H-M   'P 1'
#
loop_
_entity.id
_entity.type
_entity.pdbx_description
1 polymer ?
#
loop_
_entity_poly.entity_id
_entity_poly.type
_entity_poly.pdbx_seq_one_letter_code
_entity_poly.pdbx_strand_id
1 'polypeptide(L)' 'MGLFISIQFTEPMINALEAFQSRLKASGVEGYFAVRENLHLTLAFIGDYGASDEVMDV' A
#
# COMPACT_ATOMS: atom_id res chain seq x y z
N MET A 1 -1.07 -5.00 -15.08
CA MET A 1 -1.33 -4.70 -13.65
C MET A 1 -0.26 -5.40 -12.83
N GLY A 2 0.49 -4.65 -12.00
CA GLY A 2 1.58 -5.21 -11.20
C GLY A 2 1.05 -6.09 -10.06
N LEU A 3 1.48 -7.35 -10.03
CA LEU A 3 1.10 -8.33 -9.01
C LEU A 3 2.19 -8.41 -7.94
N PHE A 4 1.77 -8.47 -6.67
CA PHE A 4 2.66 -8.63 -5.53
C PHE A 4 1.95 -9.32 -4.37
N ILE A 5 2.75 -9.85 -3.45
CA ILE A 5 2.28 -10.40 -2.17
C ILE A 5 2.50 -9.34 -1.10
N SER A 6 1.48 -9.05 -0.28
CA SER A 6 1.58 -8.10 0.83
C SER A 6 1.26 -8.72 2.18
N ILE A 7 1.85 -8.15 3.23
CA ILE A 7 1.36 -8.29 4.61
C ILE A 7 0.49 -7.08 4.92
N GLN A 8 -0.76 -7.33 5.26
CA GLN A 8 -1.68 -6.30 5.72
C GLN A 8 -1.30 -5.86 7.12
N PHE A 9 -1.21 -4.54 7.30
CA PHE A 9 -0.95 -3.97 8.61
C PHE A 9 -2.19 -4.07 9.51
N THR A 10 -1.94 -4.13 10.81
CA THR A 10 -3.01 -4.03 11.80
C THR A 10 -3.54 -2.61 11.88
N GLU A 11 -4.79 -2.46 12.29
CA GLU A 11 -5.44 -1.15 12.44
C GLU A 11 -4.62 -0.14 13.28
N PRO A 12 -4.00 -0.53 14.42
CA PRO A 12 -3.14 0.39 15.17
C PRO A 12 -1.92 0.88 14.38
N MET A 13 -1.33 0.03 13.54
CA MET A 13 -0.18 0.41 12.70
C MET A 13 -0.61 1.37 11.59
N ILE A 14 -1.73 1.08 10.92
CA ILE A 14 -2.30 1.95 9.89
C ILE A 14 -2.57 3.35 10.47
N ASN A 15 -3.20 3.43 11.64
CA ASN A 15 -3.48 4.70 12.32
C ASN A 15 -2.19 5.47 12.68
N ALA A 16 -1.13 4.77 13.10
CA ALA A 16 0.16 5.40 13.38
C ALA A 16 0.81 5.98 12.12
N LEU A 17 0.73 5.27 10.99
CA LEU A 17 1.25 5.73 9.70
C LEU A 17 0.47 6.94 9.17
N GLU A 18 -0.87 6.94 9.26
CA GLU A 18 -1.69 8.10 8.87
C GLU A 18 -1.40 9.33 9.73
N ALA A 19 -1.23 9.15 11.05
CA ALA A 19 -0.83 10.23 11.93
C ALA A 19 0.54 10.80 11.53
N PHE A 20 1.48 9.94 11.14
CA PHE A 20 2.78 10.36 10.63
C PHE A 20 2.68 11.11 9.29
N GLN A 21 1.91 10.61 8.32
CA GLN A 21 1.64 11.31 7.06
C GLN A 21 1.02 12.69 7.31
N SER A 22 0.08 12.79 8.26
CA SER A 22 -0.56 14.06 8.63
C SER A 22 0.45 15.08 9.15
N ARG A 23 1.42 14.64 9.97
CA ARG A 23 2.51 15.49 10.45
C ARG A 23 3.43 15.96 9.32
N LEU A 24 3.73 15.09 8.35
CA LEU A 24 4.54 15.45 7.18
C LEU A 24 3.82 16.53 6.34
N LYS A 25 2.53 16.32 6.05
CA LYS A 25 1.69 17.29 5.32
C LYS A 25 1.63 18.63 6.06
N ALA A 26 1.39 18.62 7.37
CA ALA A 26 1.38 19.83 8.19
C ALA A 26 2.73 20.57 8.21
N SER A 27 3.83 19.86 7.96
CA SER A 27 5.18 20.44 7.86
C SER A 27 5.53 20.93 6.45
N GLY A 28 4.57 20.94 5.51
CA GLY A 28 4.79 21.39 4.14
C GLY A 28 5.49 20.38 3.23
N VAL A 29 5.56 19.10 3.63
CA VAL A 29 6.11 18.04 2.76
C VAL A 29 5.10 17.69 1.67
N GLU A 30 5.52 17.85 0.42
CA GLU A 30 4.74 17.53 -0.76
C GLU A 30 5.11 16.16 -1.34
N GLY A 31 4.15 15.49 -1.98
CA GLY A 31 4.35 14.19 -2.60
C GLY A 31 3.09 13.33 -2.62
N TYR A 32 3.18 12.15 -3.23
CA TYR A 32 2.11 11.17 -3.17
C TYR A 32 2.15 10.42 -1.82
N PHE A 33 1.10 10.59 -1.04
CA PHE A 33 0.86 9.81 0.17
C PHE A 33 -0.10 8.67 -0.15
N ALA A 34 0.32 7.44 0.10
CA ALA A 34 -0.54 6.27 -0.09
C ALA A 34 -1.82 6.41 0.74
N VAL A 35 -2.96 6.13 0.11
CA VAL A 35 -4.27 6.02 0.77
C VAL A 35 -4.27 4.85 1.73
N ARG A 36 -5.21 4.86 2.69
CA ARG A 36 -5.29 3.89 3.79
C ARG A 36 -5.22 2.45 3.32
N GLU A 37 -5.96 2.13 2.25
CA GLU A 37 -6.09 0.78 1.69
C GLU A 37 -4.78 0.27 1.07
N ASN A 38 -3.87 1.19 0.72
CA ASN A 38 -2.56 0.88 0.14
C ASN A 38 -1.44 0.85 1.19
N LEU A 39 -1.75 1.03 2.49
CA LEU A 39 -0.77 0.90 3.56
C LEU A 39 -0.57 -0.58 3.93
N HIS A 40 0.43 -1.18 3.29
CA HIS A 40 0.83 -2.56 3.52
C HIS A 40 2.35 -2.71 3.37
N LEU A 41 2.88 -3.85 3.81
CA LEU A 41 4.26 -4.23 3.49
C LEU A 41 4.27 -5.15 2.27
N THR A 42 4.88 -4.72 1.17
CA THR A 42 5.13 -5.60 0.04
C THR A 42 6.21 -6.62 0.41
N LEU A 43 5.89 -7.91 0.38
CA LEU A 43 6.84 -9.00 0.62
C LEU A 43 7.64 -9.34 -0.63
N ALA A 44 6.95 -9.50 -1.76
CA ALA A 44 7.55 -9.87 -3.02
C ALA A 44 6.74 -9.28 -4.18
N PHE A 45 7.44 -8.67 -5.14
CA PHE A 45 6.87 -8.28 -6.42
C PHE A 45 7.00 -9.44 -7.41
N ILE A 46 5.89 -9.84 -8.03
CA ILE A 46 5.84 -11.02 -8.91
C ILE A 46 6.05 -10.60 -10.37
N GLY A 47 5.50 -9.46 -10.80
CA GLY A 47 5.65 -8.98 -12.18
C GLY A 47 4.43 -8.21 -12.67
N ASP A 48 4.44 -7.81 -13.93
CA ASP A 48 3.30 -7.18 -14.60
C ASP A 48 2.46 -8.24 -15.32
N TYR A 49 1.17 -8.32 -14.98
CA TYR A 49 0.22 -9.26 -15.58
C TYR A 49 -0.80 -8.53 -16.45
N GLY A 50 -1.03 -9.04 -17.66
CA GLY A 50 -1.86 -8.39 -18.68
C GLY A 50 -3.36 -8.35 -18.34
N ALA A 51 -3.88 -9.36 -17.63
CA ALA A 51 -5.29 -9.46 -17.25
C ALA A 51 -5.43 -9.98 -15.81
N SER A 52 -6.30 -9.35 -15.01
CA SER A 52 -6.55 -9.72 -13.61
C SER A 52 -7.28 -11.05 -13.46
N ASP A 53 -8.06 -11.44 -14.48
CA ASP A 53 -8.93 -12.63 -14.44
C ASP A 53 -8.12 -13.93 -14.52
N GLU A 54 -6.93 -13.92 -15.13
CA GLU A 54 -6.07 -15.11 -15.27
C GLU A 54 -5.41 -15.54 -13.95
N VAL A 55 -5.43 -14.68 -12.92
CA VAL A 55 -4.74 -14.91 -11.64
C VAL A 55 -5.70 -15.45 -10.57
N MET A 56 -7.01 -15.41 -10.80
CA MET A 56 -8.04 -15.76 -9.81
C MET A 56 -8.50 -17.24 -9.85
N ASP A 57 -7.92 -18.08 -10.72
CA ASP A 57 -8.23 -19.51 -10.82
C ASP A 57 -7.36 -20.36 -9.86
N VAL A 58 -7.68 -20.36 -8.56
CA VAL A 58 -7.32 -21.45 -7.61
C VAL A 58 -8.22 -21.48 -6.38
#